data_AF-A0A7S2EH32-F1
#
_entry.id   AF-A0A7S2EH32-F1
#
_cell.length_a   1.000
_cell.length_b   1.000
_cell.length_c   1.000
_cell.angle_alpha   90.00
_cell.angle_beta   90.00
_cell.angle_gamma   90.00
#
_symmetry.space_group_name_H-M   'P 1'
#
loop_
_entity.id
_entity.type
_entity.pdbx_description
1 polymer ?
#
loop_
_entity_poly.entity_id
_entity_poly.type
_entity_poly.pdbx_seq_one_letter_code
_entity_poly.pdbx_strand_id
1 'polypeptide(L)'
;YHGASPRFICGQRKGQGESMGRLIAVILGLLGYAVAQESIAGVIEEAEPWAPATDGSATVQDLHREYYSIFRHGNRNAASHRWATFLLERSKQMSADRLSMFFTGFCAVSGSPVRPSGYNRYRLTLPKLGGGMSTGYMHYCCWPCVCDTQDFIRVDSKNVTLADGITRTFQFAVIGNPCDHPERFEMPFVQPFDRRETTIAESAREVRCLSDGSMEGATLSDHGYVIIGMFFDSAAALQEADGVVPGATDPLSDPTPGRISLTTVADESGERFFHDEREYQPKCEDRANNGYNSGMGEIFRRVCSVSPIQAEELQPSPAVDAPHETLSQQIIGDRMSRSEEVADDNSNDTCNPGAGQPVVECSD
;
A
#
# COMPACT_ATOMS: atom_id res chain seq x y z
N TYR A 1 -77.94 -33.76 2.89
CA TYR A 1 -78.41 -33.51 1.51
C TYR A 1 -77.35 -34.03 0.54
N HIS A 2 -77.81 -34.83 -0.42
CA HIS A 2 -77.13 -35.77 -1.33
C HIS A 2 -75.81 -35.25 -1.94
N GLY A 3 -74.77 -36.04 -2.23
CA GLY A 3 -74.64 -37.41 -2.75
C GLY A 3 -73.54 -37.34 -3.84
N ALA A 4 -72.69 -38.30 -4.18
CA ALA A 4 -72.68 -39.74 -3.99
C ALA A 4 -71.23 -40.25 -4.19
N SER A 5 -70.93 -41.41 -3.60
CA SER A 5 -69.77 -42.27 -3.92
C SER A 5 -69.98 -43.02 -5.25
N PRO A 6 -69.03 -43.85 -5.72
CA PRO A 6 -69.04 -45.24 -5.27
C PRO A 6 -67.67 -45.91 -5.01
N ARG A 7 -67.75 -46.92 -4.14
CA ARG A 7 -66.86 -48.07 -3.84
C ARG A 7 -66.56 -48.89 -5.12
N PHE A 8 -65.59 -49.79 -5.25
CA PHE A 8 -65.10 -50.96 -4.49
C PHE A 8 -63.74 -51.34 -5.15
N ILE A 9 -62.78 -52.12 -4.61
CA ILE A 9 -62.81 -53.58 -4.39
C ILE A 9 -61.58 -53.95 -3.54
N CYS A 10 -61.80 -54.85 -2.58
CA CYS A 10 -60.81 -55.56 -1.79
C CYS A 10 -60.28 -56.78 -2.58
N GLY A 11 -58.97 -57.03 -2.54
CA GLY A 11 -58.37 -58.24 -3.10
C GLY A 11 -57.10 -58.63 -2.34
N GLN A 12 -57.24 -59.54 -1.38
CA GLN A 12 -56.13 -60.35 -0.91
C GLN A 12 -55.88 -61.52 -1.87
N ARG A 13 -54.61 -61.83 -2.18
CA ARG A 13 -54.10 -63.22 -2.21
C ARG A 13 -52.57 -63.28 -2.30
N LYS A 14 -52.07 -64.30 -1.60
CA LYS A 14 -50.68 -64.78 -1.46
C LYS A 14 -50.12 -65.41 -2.75
N GLY A 15 -48.79 -65.43 -2.87
CA GLY A 15 -47.99 -66.31 -3.72
C GLY A 15 -46.60 -65.70 -3.94
N GLN A 16 -45.57 -66.04 -3.15
CA GLN A 16 -44.54 -67.07 -3.45
C GLN A 16 -43.92 -66.96 -4.84
N GLY A 17 -42.60 -66.72 -4.91
CA GLY A 17 -41.81 -66.89 -6.14
C GLY A 17 -40.64 -65.93 -6.27
N GLU A 18 -39.55 -66.25 -5.58
CA GLU A 18 -38.13 -66.05 -5.95
C GLU A 18 -37.78 -65.14 -7.15
N SER A 19 -37.02 -64.07 -6.89
CA SER A 19 -35.91 -63.65 -7.77
C SER A 19 -35.01 -62.64 -7.07
N MET A 20 -33.95 -63.17 -6.47
CA MET A 20 -32.57 -62.69 -6.57
C MET A 20 -32.36 -61.18 -6.83
N GLY A 21 -32.02 -60.43 -5.79
CA GLY A 21 -31.40 -59.12 -5.96
C GLY A 21 -31.61 -58.17 -4.79
N ARG A 22 -30.49 -57.70 -4.22
CA ARG A 22 -30.37 -56.60 -3.23
C ARG A 22 -30.37 -57.01 -1.76
N LEU A 23 -29.33 -57.73 -1.38
CA LEU A 23 -28.80 -57.72 -0.02
C LEU A 23 -27.31 -57.38 -0.01
N ILE A 24 -26.88 -56.28 -0.66
CA ILE A 24 -25.59 -55.63 -0.40
C ILE A 24 -25.72 -54.14 -0.76
N ALA A 25 -26.18 -53.30 0.17
CA ALA A 25 -26.15 -51.85 -0.01
C ALA A 25 -26.02 -51.10 1.34
N VAL A 26 -25.28 -51.67 2.30
CA VAL A 26 -24.99 -50.99 3.58
C VAL A 26 -23.51 -51.04 3.99
N ILE A 27 -22.61 -51.66 3.20
CA ILE A 27 -21.16 -51.72 3.53
C ILE A 27 -20.28 -51.36 2.32
N LEU A 28 -20.66 -50.32 1.57
CA LEU A 28 -19.80 -49.67 0.56
C LEU A 28 -19.99 -48.14 0.61
N GLY A 29 -19.92 -47.58 1.82
CA GLY A 29 -20.07 -46.14 2.05
C GLY A 29 -18.97 -45.55 2.93
N LEU A 30 -17.84 -46.24 3.11
CA LEU A 30 -16.72 -45.80 3.97
C LEU A 30 -15.32 -46.06 3.38
N LEU A 31 -15.20 -46.23 2.06
CA LEU A 31 -13.90 -46.33 1.39
C LEU A 31 -13.98 -45.58 0.07
N GLY A 32 -13.34 -44.41 0.01
CA GLY A 32 -13.02 -43.76 -1.27
C GLY A 32 -13.57 -42.36 -1.47
N TYR A 33 -13.32 -41.44 -0.54
CA TYR A 33 -13.19 -40.02 -0.89
C TYR A 33 -12.06 -39.41 -0.04
N ALA A 34 -10.85 -39.88 -0.29
CA ALA A 34 -9.68 -39.02 -0.07
C ALA A 34 -9.69 -38.02 -1.23
N VAL A 35 -10.37 -36.89 -1.02
CA VAL A 35 -10.25 -35.74 -1.91
C VAL A 35 -8.82 -35.26 -1.77
N ALA A 36 -8.01 -35.45 -2.81
CA ALA A 36 -6.73 -34.77 -2.93
C ALA A 36 -7.03 -33.26 -2.94
N GLN A 37 -6.66 -32.55 -1.87
CA GLN A 37 -6.45 -31.12 -1.95
C GLN A 37 -5.19 -30.92 -2.81
N GLU A 38 -5.39 -30.83 -4.13
CA GLU A 38 -4.46 -30.07 -4.94
C GLU A 38 -4.52 -28.63 -4.44
N SER A 39 -3.44 -28.21 -3.81
CA SER A 39 -3.19 -26.80 -3.55
C SER A 39 -3.25 -26.09 -4.90
N ILE A 40 -4.34 -25.38 -5.15
CA ILE A 40 -4.38 -24.35 -6.19
C ILE A 40 -3.52 -23.21 -5.64
N ALA A 41 -2.20 -23.38 -5.70
CA ALA A 41 -1.31 -22.24 -5.80
C ALA A 41 -1.79 -21.51 -7.05
N GLY A 42 -2.51 -20.41 -6.83
CA GLY A 42 -3.02 -19.58 -7.91
C GLY A 42 -1.88 -19.35 -8.89
N VAL A 43 -2.09 -19.76 -10.13
CA VAL A 43 -1.24 -19.33 -11.23
C VAL A 43 -1.40 -17.82 -11.24
N ILE A 44 -0.44 -17.11 -10.65
CA ILE A 44 -0.31 -15.68 -10.83
C ILE A 44 -0.02 -15.54 -12.31
N GLU A 45 -1.04 -15.21 -13.10
CA GLU A 45 -0.88 -14.96 -14.52
C GLU A 45 0.18 -13.86 -14.64
N GLU A 46 1.38 -14.23 -15.08
CA GLU A 46 2.47 -13.27 -15.19
C GLU A 46 2.04 -12.19 -16.18
N ALA A 47 2.12 -10.93 -15.76
CA ALA A 47 1.65 -9.83 -16.59
C ALA A 47 2.31 -9.88 -17.97
N GLU A 48 1.50 -9.64 -19.01
CA GLU A 48 1.96 -9.63 -20.39
C GLU A 48 3.26 -8.81 -20.55
N PRO A 49 4.26 -9.33 -21.30
CA PRO A 49 5.50 -8.62 -21.54
C PRO A 49 5.26 -7.21 -22.09
N TRP A 50 5.85 -6.21 -21.45
CA TRP A 50 5.76 -4.81 -21.85
C TRP A 50 7.14 -4.31 -22.23
N ALA A 51 7.43 -4.19 -23.53
CA ALA A 51 8.77 -3.89 -24.03
C ALA A 51 9.49 -2.71 -23.31
N PRO A 52 8.81 -1.59 -22.96
CA PRO A 52 9.43 -0.50 -22.20
C PRO A 52 9.94 -0.86 -20.81
N ALA A 53 9.49 -1.97 -20.22
CA ALA A 53 10.00 -2.48 -18.95
C ALA A 53 11.49 -2.84 -19.00
N THR A 54 11.97 -3.28 -20.17
CA THR A 54 13.35 -3.75 -20.37
C THR A 54 14.18 -2.89 -21.33
N ASP A 55 13.55 -1.98 -22.08
CA ASP A 55 14.24 -1.12 -23.05
C ASP A 55 15.11 -0.07 -22.34
N GLY A 56 16.42 -0.08 -22.60
CA GLY A 56 17.38 0.89 -22.04
C GLY A 56 17.05 2.36 -22.36
N SER A 57 16.33 2.61 -23.44
CA SER A 57 15.91 3.95 -23.89
C SER A 57 14.51 4.36 -23.44
N ALA A 58 13.78 3.51 -22.70
CA ALA A 58 12.41 3.82 -22.30
C ALA A 58 12.32 5.07 -21.42
N THR A 59 11.19 5.75 -21.54
CA THR A 59 10.90 7.05 -20.91
C THR A 59 9.47 7.04 -20.36
N VAL A 60 9.10 8.03 -19.54
CA VAL A 60 7.71 8.16 -19.05
C VAL A 60 6.67 8.27 -20.18
N GLN A 61 7.08 8.69 -21.38
CA GLN A 61 6.22 8.74 -22.56
C GLN A 61 5.78 7.34 -23.02
N ASP A 62 6.57 6.29 -22.76
CA ASP A 62 6.16 4.91 -22.99
C ASP A 62 4.97 4.53 -22.12
N LEU A 63 5.03 4.87 -20.83
CA LEU A 63 3.88 4.71 -19.91
C LEU A 63 2.68 5.52 -20.41
N HIS A 64 2.89 6.77 -20.82
CA HIS A 64 1.78 7.61 -21.29
C HIS A 64 1.10 7.07 -22.55
N ARG A 65 1.80 6.30 -23.40
CA ARG A 65 1.19 5.64 -24.57
C ARG A 65 0.20 4.54 -24.17
N GLU A 66 0.31 4.00 -22.96
CA GLU A 66 -0.64 3.03 -22.39
C GLU A 66 -1.91 3.68 -21.83
N TYR A 67 -2.09 4.99 -21.96
CA TYR A 67 -3.23 5.69 -21.38
C TYR A 67 -4.58 5.03 -21.69
N TYR A 68 -4.83 4.65 -22.96
CA TYR A 68 -6.10 4.05 -23.36
C TYR A 68 -6.19 2.54 -23.09
N SER A 69 -5.08 1.86 -22.80
CA SER A 69 -5.11 0.46 -22.36
C SER A 69 -5.42 0.37 -20.86
N ILE A 70 -4.98 1.38 -20.09
CA ILE A 70 -5.14 1.52 -18.64
C ILE A 70 -6.48 2.15 -18.26
N PHE A 71 -6.90 3.22 -18.95
CA PHE A 71 -8.17 3.92 -18.68
C PHE A 71 -9.23 3.57 -19.72
N ARG A 72 -10.06 2.57 -19.39
CA ARG A 72 -11.06 1.98 -20.30
C ARG A 72 -12.44 2.64 -20.22
N HIS A 73 -12.66 3.45 -19.21
CA HIS A 73 -13.89 4.18 -18.91
C HIS A 73 -13.77 5.70 -19.12
N GLY A 74 -12.63 6.15 -19.65
CA GLY A 74 -12.53 7.36 -20.48
C GLY A 74 -11.95 8.59 -19.79
N ASN A 75 -11.94 8.69 -18.46
CA ASN A 75 -11.24 9.79 -17.79
C ASN A 75 -10.42 9.32 -16.59
N ARG A 76 -9.18 9.80 -16.50
CA ARG A 76 -8.22 9.50 -15.43
C ARG A 76 -8.55 10.13 -14.06
N ASN A 77 -9.63 10.90 -13.93
CA ASN A 77 -9.84 11.73 -12.73
C ASN A 77 -9.85 10.86 -11.48
N ALA A 78 -9.04 11.21 -10.49
CA ALA A 78 -8.91 10.46 -9.23
C ALA A 78 -8.54 8.97 -9.40
N ALA A 79 -8.02 8.58 -10.58
CA ALA A 79 -7.83 7.19 -10.96
C ALA A 79 -6.36 6.78 -11.13
N SER A 80 -5.46 7.49 -10.48
CA SER A 80 -4.02 7.20 -10.47
C SER A 80 -3.67 5.79 -9.98
N HIS A 81 -4.56 5.13 -9.20
CA HIS A 81 -4.43 3.71 -8.85
C HIS A 81 -4.30 2.80 -10.09
N ARG A 82 -4.91 3.15 -11.23
CA ARG A 82 -4.78 2.37 -12.47
C ARG A 82 -3.35 2.41 -13.02
N TRP A 83 -2.69 3.57 -12.98
CA TRP A 83 -1.27 3.68 -13.33
C TRP A 83 -0.41 2.86 -12.38
N ALA A 84 -0.66 2.98 -11.08
CA ALA A 84 0.11 2.27 -10.06
C ALA A 84 0.01 0.75 -10.24
N THR A 85 -1.21 0.22 -10.39
CA THR A 85 -1.45 -1.20 -10.63
C THR A 85 -0.77 -1.67 -11.92
N PHE A 86 -0.91 -0.93 -13.02
CA PHE A 86 -0.26 -1.30 -14.28
C PHE A 86 1.25 -1.52 -14.12
N LEU A 87 1.92 -0.64 -13.36
CA LEU A 87 3.36 -0.72 -13.08
C LEU A 87 3.70 -1.84 -12.10
N LEU A 88 2.92 -2.01 -11.02
CA LEU A 88 3.18 -3.00 -9.98
C LEU A 88 2.97 -4.43 -10.49
N GLU A 89 1.96 -4.67 -11.33
CA GLU A 89 1.76 -5.97 -11.99
C GLU A 89 2.95 -6.36 -12.89
N ARG A 90 3.67 -5.37 -13.41
CA ARG A 90 4.82 -5.53 -14.31
C ARG A 90 6.16 -5.37 -13.59
N SER A 91 6.19 -5.27 -12.27
CA SER A 91 7.42 -5.01 -11.50
C SER A 91 8.49 -6.07 -11.74
N LYS A 92 8.08 -7.34 -11.92
CA LYS A 92 8.98 -8.46 -12.24
C LYS A 92 9.67 -8.36 -13.60
N GLN A 93 9.28 -7.41 -14.44
CA GLN A 93 9.94 -7.14 -15.73
C GLN A 93 10.93 -5.97 -15.63
N MET A 94 10.97 -5.25 -14.50
CA MET A 94 11.69 -3.98 -14.34
C MET A 94 12.77 -4.05 -13.26
N SER A 95 13.84 -3.26 -13.44
CA SER A 95 14.72 -2.88 -12.33
C SER A 95 14.00 -1.89 -11.39
N ALA A 96 14.56 -1.69 -10.19
CA ALA A 96 14.04 -0.69 -9.25
C ALA A 96 14.01 0.72 -9.87
N ASP A 97 15.10 1.13 -10.53
CA ASP A 97 15.20 2.46 -11.15
C ASP A 97 14.19 2.64 -12.29
N ARG A 98 13.95 1.58 -13.07
CA ARG A 98 12.96 1.60 -14.15
C ARG A 98 11.54 1.77 -13.59
N LEU A 99 11.20 0.99 -12.56
CA LEU A 99 9.91 1.08 -11.88
C LEU A 99 9.70 2.49 -11.30
N SER A 100 10.67 2.98 -10.53
CA SER A 100 10.64 4.32 -9.93
C SER A 100 10.54 5.41 -11.00
N MET A 101 11.30 5.32 -12.10
CA MET A 101 11.24 6.26 -13.21
C MET A 101 9.82 6.36 -13.78
N PHE A 102 9.14 5.24 -14.02
CA PHE A 102 7.77 5.27 -14.53
C PHE A 102 6.78 5.87 -13.52
N PHE A 103 6.95 5.62 -12.24
CA PHE A 103 6.12 6.23 -11.19
C PHE A 103 6.25 7.75 -11.14
N THR A 104 7.36 8.35 -11.62
CA THR A 104 7.47 9.81 -11.72
C THR A 104 6.60 10.40 -12.85
N GLY A 105 6.03 9.55 -13.71
CA GLY A 105 5.32 9.93 -14.92
C GLY A 105 3.88 10.39 -14.74
N PHE A 106 3.30 10.35 -13.53
CA PHE A 106 1.91 10.78 -13.34
C PHE A 106 1.68 11.46 -11.99
N CYS A 107 0.65 12.31 -11.94
CA CYS A 107 0.19 12.94 -10.71
C CYS A 107 -0.69 11.97 -9.91
N ALA A 108 -0.32 11.66 -8.68
CA ALA A 108 -1.08 10.75 -7.81
C ALA A 108 -2.48 11.27 -7.45
N VAL A 109 -2.69 12.59 -7.42
CA VAL A 109 -4.00 13.18 -7.12
C VAL A 109 -4.95 13.08 -8.33
N SER A 110 -4.52 13.57 -9.50
CA SER A 110 -5.41 13.74 -10.65
C SER A 110 -5.35 12.59 -11.66
N GLY A 111 -4.36 11.70 -11.58
CA GLY A 111 -4.05 10.70 -12.60
C GLY A 111 -3.46 11.28 -13.90
N SER A 112 -3.22 12.60 -13.94
CA SER A 112 -2.72 13.26 -15.15
C SER A 112 -1.27 12.87 -15.46
N PRO A 113 -0.94 12.55 -16.72
CA PRO A 113 0.44 12.40 -17.17
C PRO A 113 1.27 13.65 -16.87
N VAL A 114 2.49 13.47 -16.38
CA VAL A 114 3.45 14.55 -16.16
C VAL A 114 4.81 14.17 -16.75
N ARG A 115 5.58 15.18 -17.14
CA ARG A 115 6.99 15.03 -17.48
C ARG A 115 7.80 15.42 -16.24
N PRO A 116 8.48 14.48 -15.56
CA PRO A 116 9.14 14.76 -14.29
C PRO A 116 10.26 15.79 -14.46
N SER A 117 10.31 16.76 -13.56
CA SER A 117 11.34 17.81 -13.50
C SER A 117 11.40 18.38 -12.07
N GLY A 118 12.37 19.25 -11.79
CA GLY A 118 12.40 19.98 -10.51
C GLY A 118 11.19 20.88 -10.29
N TYR A 119 10.62 21.44 -11.37
CA TYR A 119 9.46 22.33 -11.32
C TYR A 119 8.17 21.64 -10.89
N ASN A 120 8.06 20.33 -11.08
CA ASN A 120 6.89 19.58 -10.65
C ASN A 120 7.18 18.55 -9.57
N ARG A 121 8.39 18.57 -9.00
CA ARG A 121 8.75 17.78 -7.84
C ARG A 121 8.39 18.55 -6.58
N TYR A 122 7.58 17.94 -5.73
CA TYR A 122 7.16 18.52 -4.46
C TYR A 122 7.69 17.66 -3.32
N ARG A 123 8.35 18.29 -2.36
CA ARG A 123 8.74 17.66 -1.09
C ARG A 123 7.59 17.79 -0.11
N LEU A 124 7.18 16.68 0.47
CA LEU A 124 6.08 16.59 1.43
C LEU A 124 6.51 15.79 2.64
N THR A 125 5.89 16.04 3.78
CA THR A 125 6.02 15.30 5.03
C THR A 125 4.63 14.81 5.43
N LEU A 126 4.37 13.52 5.19
CA LEU A 126 3.04 12.93 5.33
C LEU A 126 3.00 11.91 6.47
N PRO A 127 1.84 11.74 7.15
CA PRO A 127 1.70 10.70 8.15
C PRO A 127 1.78 9.31 7.53
N LYS A 128 2.44 8.39 8.24
CA LYS A 128 2.58 6.99 7.84
C LYS A 128 1.56 6.10 8.54
N LEU A 129 1.11 5.06 7.85
CA LEU A 129 0.34 4.01 8.51
C LEU A 129 1.24 3.23 9.46
N GLY A 130 0.69 2.86 10.61
CA GLY A 130 1.44 2.20 11.68
C GLY A 130 2.36 3.15 12.46
N GLY A 131 2.20 4.47 12.34
CA GLY A 131 2.90 5.45 13.16
C GLY A 131 3.97 6.27 12.44
N GLY A 132 4.16 7.50 12.92
CA GLY A 132 5.21 8.39 12.47
C GLY A 132 4.88 9.17 11.20
N MET A 133 5.91 9.80 10.64
CA MET A 133 5.82 10.63 9.44
C MET A 133 6.87 10.16 8.42
N SER A 134 6.70 10.52 7.16
CA SER A 134 7.72 10.35 6.14
C SER A 134 7.89 11.63 5.34
N THR A 135 9.13 12.11 5.23
CA THR A 135 9.49 13.13 4.25
C THR A 135 9.98 12.47 2.96
N GLY A 136 9.39 12.86 1.85
CA GLY A 136 9.71 12.34 0.52
C GLY A 136 9.25 13.27 -0.58
N TYR A 137 9.19 12.74 -1.80
CA TYR A 137 8.80 13.50 -2.99
C TYR A 137 7.62 12.87 -3.72
N MET A 138 6.87 13.72 -4.40
CA MET A 138 5.88 13.34 -5.40
C MET A 138 5.96 14.29 -6.60
N HIS A 139 5.41 13.87 -7.74
CA HIS A 139 5.30 14.72 -8.93
C HIS A 139 3.86 15.16 -9.17
N TYR A 140 3.61 16.47 -9.29
CA TYR A 140 2.25 17.01 -9.48
C TYR A 140 2.06 17.76 -10.78
N CYS A 141 0.84 17.69 -11.33
CA CYS A 141 0.45 18.44 -12.52
C CYS A 141 0.19 19.92 -12.22
N CYS A 142 -0.15 20.27 -10.97
CA CYS A 142 -0.45 21.64 -10.54
C CYS A 142 -0.35 21.76 -9.01
N TRP A 143 -0.09 22.98 -8.53
CA TRP A 143 0.07 23.25 -7.09
C TRP A 143 -1.11 22.87 -6.19
N PRO A 144 -2.41 22.93 -6.62
CA PRO A 144 -3.51 22.53 -5.75
C PRO A 144 -3.41 21.08 -5.25
N CYS A 145 -2.72 20.21 -6.00
CA CYS A 145 -2.50 18.82 -5.59
C CYS A 145 -1.74 18.70 -4.25
N VAL A 146 -0.95 19.71 -3.86
CA VAL A 146 -0.27 19.75 -2.56
C VAL A 146 -1.29 19.69 -1.42
N CYS A 147 -2.28 20.59 -1.41
CA CYS A 147 -3.27 20.64 -0.34
C CYS A 147 -4.17 19.39 -0.32
N ASP A 148 -4.54 18.88 -1.51
CA ASP A 148 -5.37 17.67 -1.60
C ASP A 148 -4.61 16.43 -1.08
N THR A 149 -3.28 16.42 -1.22
CA THR A 149 -2.40 15.39 -0.63
C THR A 149 -2.38 15.49 0.88
N GLN A 150 -2.14 16.68 1.43
CA GLN A 150 -2.07 16.90 2.89
C GLN A 150 -3.36 16.43 3.59
N ASP A 151 -4.52 16.69 2.98
CA ASP A 151 -5.80 16.36 3.58
C ASP A 151 -6.07 14.84 3.57
N PHE A 152 -5.83 14.16 2.44
CA PHE A 152 -6.36 12.80 2.22
C PHE A 152 -5.32 11.69 2.06
N ILE A 153 -4.10 12.01 1.64
CA ILE A 153 -3.09 11.01 1.30
C ILE A 153 -2.25 10.69 2.53
N ARG A 154 -1.97 9.40 2.71
CA ARG A 154 -1.03 8.89 3.72
C ARG A 154 0.07 8.10 3.02
N VAL A 155 1.11 7.76 3.77
CA VAL A 155 2.21 6.92 3.29
C VAL A 155 2.09 5.54 3.88
N ASP A 156 2.23 4.52 3.03
CA ASP A 156 2.31 3.13 3.46
C ASP A 156 3.40 2.38 2.67
N SER A 157 3.85 1.24 3.17
CA SER A 157 4.82 0.39 2.49
C SER A 157 4.15 -0.61 1.56
N LYS A 158 4.93 -1.07 0.58
CA LYS A 158 4.67 -2.34 -0.11
C LYS A 158 5.96 -3.03 -0.48
N ASN A 159 6.00 -4.34 -0.24
CA ASN A 159 7.04 -5.22 -0.77
C ASN A 159 6.79 -5.55 -2.25
N VAL A 160 7.77 -5.27 -3.10
CA VAL A 160 7.69 -5.43 -4.56
C VAL A 160 8.84 -6.29 -5.07
N THR A 161 8.51 -7.42 -5.70
CA THR A 161 9.48 -8.29 -6.39
C THR A 161 9.83 -7.72 -7.76
N LEU A 162 11.13 -7.60 -8.05
CA LEU A 162 11.66 -6.99 -9.28
C LEU A 162 12.22 -8.05 -10.24
N ALA A 163 12.75 -7.61 -11.38
CA ALA A 163 13.31 -8.49 -12.42
C ALA A 163 14.51 -9.34 -12.00
N ASP A 164 15.25 -8.91 -10.97
CA ASP A 164 16.34 -9.68 -10.36
C ASP A 164 15.82 -10.79 -9.40
N GLY A 165 14.49 -10.90 -9.23
CA GLY A 165 13.86 -11.79 -8.25
C GLY A 165 13.95 -11.28 -6.81
N ILE A 166 14.60 -10.14 -6.58
CA ILE A 166 14.76 -9.55 -5.25
C ILE A 166 13.51 -8.74 -4.93
N THR A 167 12.99 -8.98 -3.73
CA THR A 167 11.90 -8.17 -3.18
C THR A 167 12.47 -6.99 -2.42
N ARG A 168 12.00 -5.79 -2.76
CA ARG A 168 12.38 -4.54 -2.10
C ARG A 168 11.14 -3.85 -1.56
N THR A 169 11.28 -3.20 -0.42
CA THR A 169 10.22 -2.38 0.16
C THR A 169 10.28 -0.98 -0.43
N PHE A 170 9.15 -0.47 -0.89
CA PHE A 170 8.99 0.91 -1.35
C PHE A 170 7.88 1.61 -0.55
N GLN A 171 7.95 2.94 -0.49
CA GLN A 171 6.89 3.76 0.08
C GLN A 171 5.91 4.22 -1.01
N PHE A 172 4.62 4.20 -0.69
CA PHE A 172 3.53 4.54 -1.60
C PHE A 172 2.59 5.56 -0.96
N ALA A 173 2.10 6.47 -1.79
CA ALA A 173 0.96 7.31 -1.49
C ALA A 173 -0.30 6.44 -1.55
N VAL A 174 -1.08 6.46 -0.47
CA VAL A 174 -2.30 5.66 -0.33
C VAL A 174 -3.51 6.48 0.07
N ILE A 175 -4.68 5.97 -0.28
CA ILE A 175 -6.00 6.46 0.15
C ILE A 175 -6.83 5.30 0.72
N GLY A 176 -7.87 5.63 1.49
CA GLY A 176 -8.88 4.64 1.91
C GLY A 176 -9.63 4.08 0.70
N ASN A 177 -10.33 2.96 0.90
CA ASN A 177 -11.06 2.30 -0.17
C ASN A 177 -12.42 2.99 -0.38
N PRO A 178 -12.62 3.79 -1.45
CA PRO A 178 -13.90 4.46 -1.66
C PRO A 178 -15.04 3.46 -1.90
N CYS A 179 -14.74 2.19 -2.21
CA CYS A 179 -15.74 1.14 -2.38
C CYS A 179 -16.29 0.55 -1.08
N ASP A 180 -15.87 1.05 0.09
CA ASP A 180 -16.51 0.74 1.37
C ASP A 180 -17.92 1.37 1.46
N HIS A 181 -18.16 2.44 0.70
CA HIS A 181 -19.42 3.18 0.66
C HIS A 181 -19.83 3.53 -0.79
N PRO A 182 -20.07 2.51 -1.64
CA PRO A 182 -20.30 2.70 -3.07
C PRO A 182 -21.59 3.48 -3.37
N GLU A 183 -22.54 3.51 -2.44
CA GLU A 183 -23.77 4.30 -2.56
C GLU A 183 -23.51 5.82 -2.65
N ARG A 184 -22.36 6.29 -2.16
CA ARG A 184 -21.98 7.71 -2.27
C ARG A 184 -21.60 8.12 -3.69
N PHE A 185 -21.34 7.16 -4.58
CA PHE A 185 -20.91 7.47 -5.95
C PHE A 185 -22.00 8.07 -6.81
N GLU A 186 -23.26 7.77 -6.51
CA GLU A 186 -24.43 8.22 -7.24
C GLU A 186 -25.04 9.50 -6.64
N MET A 187 -24.50 10.01 -5.53
CA MET A 187 -25.01 11.24 -4.92
C MET A 187 -24.68 12.45 -5.82
N PRO A 188 -25.69 13.24 -6.22
CA PRO A 188 -25.47 14.39 -7.08
C PRO A 188 -24.74 15.51 -6.34
N PHE A 189 -23.89 16.22 -7.08
CA PHE A 189 -23.25 17.45 -6.65
C PHE A 189 -23.11 18.43 -7.80
N VAL A 190 -22.99 19.71 -7.48
CA VAL A 190 -22.77 20.78 -8.47
C VAL A 190 -21.28 21.00 -8.65
N GLN A 191 -20.79 20.80 -9.86
CA GLN A 191 -19.42 21.12 -10.24
C GLN A 191 -19.18 22.64 -10.16
N PRO A 192 -18.11 23.11 -9.49
CA PRO A 192 -17.86 24.52 -9.24
C PRO A 192 -17.44 25.28 -10.51
N PHE A 193 -17.00 24.56 -11.57
CA PHE A 193 -16.51 25.16 -12.82
C PHE A 193 -17.63 25.51 -13.80
N ASP A 194 -18.45 24.51 -14.12
CA ASP A 194 -19.48 24.61 -15.16
C ASP A 194 -20.90 24.70 -14.57
N ARG A 195 -21.02 24.63 -13.23
CA ARG A 195 -22.28 24.65 -12.49
C ARG A 195 -23.24 23.51 -12.85
N ARG A 196 -22.77 22.47 -13.55
CA ARG A 196 -23.63 21.32 -13.86
C ARG A 196 -23.74 20.41 -12.65
N GLU A 197 -24.90 19.78 -12.54
CA GLU A 197 -25.10 18.65 -11.62
C GLU A 197 -24.46 17.39 -12.22
N THR A 198 -23.79 16.60 -11.38
CA THR A 198 -23.14 15.34 -11.76
C THR A 198 -22.92 14.46 -10.53
N THR A 199 -22.36 13.27 -10.71
CA THR A 199 -22.00 12.35 -9.63
C THR A 199 -20.51 11.97 -9.67
N ILE A 200 -20.02 11.26 -8.64
CA ILE A 200 -18.65 10.71 -8.65
C ILE A 200 -18.56 9.65 -9.74
N ALA A 201 -19.57 8.79 -9.88
CA ALA A 201 -19.63 7.75 -10.91
C ALA A 201 -19.45 8.31 -12.33
N GLU A 202 -20.01 9.48 -12.61
CA GLU A 202 -19.85 10.18 -13.90
C GLU A 202 -18.51 10.91 -14.02
N SER A 203 -18.03 11.53 -12.94
CA SER A 203 -16.87 12.42 -12.97
C SER A 203 -15.54 11.69 -12.86
N ALA A 204 -15.51 10.52 -12.20
CA ALA A 204 -14.35 9.66 -11.95
C ALA A 204 -14.63 8.21 -12.39
N ARG A 205 -14.93 8.02 -13.69
CA ARG A 205 -15.51 6.78 -14.25
C ARG A 205 -14.65 5.52 -14.08
N GLU A 206 -13.37 5.69 -13.81
CA GLU A 206 -12.38 4.62 -13.59
C GLU A 206 -12.33 4.14 -12.14
N VAL A 207 -12.87 4.94 -11.20
CA VAL A 207 -13.05 4.53 -9.81
C VAL A 207 -14.32 3.68 -9.76
N ARG A 208 -14.16 2.36 -9.72
CA ARG A 208 -15.24 1.39 -9.86
C ARG A 208 -15.14 0.34 -8.78
N CYS A 209 -16.29 -0.10 -8.29
CA CYS A 209 -16.37 -1.07 -7.21
C CYS A 209 -16.80 -2.44 -7.76
N LEU A 210 -16.10 -3.49 -7.32
CA LEU A 210 -16.49 -4.86 -7.56
C LEU A 210 -17.53 -5.31 -6.53
N SER A 211 -18.19 -6.44 -6.80
CA SER A 211 -19.27 -6.96 -5.94
C SER A 211 -18.80 -7.38 -4.55
N ASP A 212 -17.49 -7.60 -4.37
CA ASP A 212 -16.87 -7.94 -3.09
C ASP A 212 -16.45 -6.72 -2.25
N GLY A 213 -16.73 -5.50 -2.73
CA GLY A 213 -16.37 -4.25 -2.07
C GLY A 213 -14.94 -3.76 -2.38
N SER A 214 -14.16 -4.53 -3.14
CA SER A 214 -12.84 -4.08 -3.60
C SER A 214 -12.96 -3.04 -4.72
N MET A 215 -11.96 -2.15 -4.80
CA MET A 215 -11.85 -1.21 -5.91
C MET A 215 -11.20 -1.91 -7.12
N GLU A 216 -11.92 -1.92 -8.24
CA GLU A 216 -11.48 -2.59 -9.46
C GLU A 216 -10.11 -2.05 -9.92
N GLY A 217 -9.17 -2.97 -10.18
CA GLY A 217 -7.84 -2.61 -10.69
C GLY A 217 -6.98 -1.82 -9.68
N ALA A 218 -7.28 -1.92 -8.39
CA ALA A 218 -6.47 -1.34 -7.32
C ALA A 218 -5.45 -2.37 -6.79
N THR A 219 -4.18 -1.97 -6.71
CA THR A 219 -3.18 -2.67 -5.92
C THR A 219 -3.17 -2.10 -4.51
N LEU A 220 -3.18 -2.99 -3.51
CA LEU A 220 -3.18 -2.59 -2.10
C LEU A 220 -1.77 -2.56 -1.51
N SER A 221 -1.53 -1.64 -0.58
CA SER A 221 -0.35 -1.56 0.27
C SER A 221 -0.35 -2.64 1.36
N ASP A 222 0.70 -2.70 2.16
CA ASP A 222 0.87 -3.76 3.18
C ASP A 222 -0.21 -3.71 4.27
N HIS A 223 -0.75 -2.51 4.60
CA HIS A 223 -1.89 -2.38 5.50
C HIS A 223 -3.26 -2.41 4.79
N GLY A 224 -3.31 -2.75 3.49
CA GLY A 224 -4.56 -2.95 2.76
C GLY A 224 -5.18 -1.68 2.16
N TYR A 225 -4.42 -0.60 2.00
CA TYR A 225 -4.91 0.67 1.43
C TYR A 225 -4.63 0.79 -0.06
N VAL A 226 -5.47 1.55 -0.77
CA VAL A 226 -5.35 1.72 -2.21
C VAL A 226 -4.11 2.54 -2.55
N ILE A 227 -3.18 1.95 -3.31
CA ILE A 227 -2.01 2.66 -3.83
C ILE A 227 -2.41 3.54 -5.00
N ILE A 228 -2.04 4.82 -4.92
CA ILE A 228 -2.30 5.83 -5.96
C ILE A 228 -1.03 6.45 -6.56
N GLY A 229 0.14 6.06 -6.07
CA GLY A 229 1.43 6.51 -6.59
C GLY A 229 2.58 6.13 -5.66
N MET A 230 3.82 6.22 -6.14
CA MET A 230 5.00 6.04 -5.29
C MET A 230 5.27 7.33 -4.51
N PHE A 231 5.68 7.18 -3.25
CA PHE A 231 6.21 8.26 -2.43
C PHE A 231 7.72 8.09 -2.38
N PHE A 232 8.44 8.94 -3.13
CA PHE A 232 9.87 8.75 -3.35
C PHE A 232 10.67 9.18 -2.12
N ASP A 233 11.59 8.34 -1.65
CA ASP A 233 12.38 8.64 -0.46
C ASP A 233 13.19 9.94 -0.60
N SER A 234 13.31 10.67 0.50
CA SER A 234 14.26 11.76 0.63
C SER A 234 15.57 11.23 1.19
N ALA A 235 16.68 11.40 0.47
CA ALA A 235 18.00 10.98 0.94
C ALA A 235 18.38 11.62 2.29
N ALA A 236 17.91 12.85 2.55
CA ALA A 236 18.07 13.48 3.86
C ALA A 236 17.20 12.81 4.94
N ALA A 237 15.98 12.37 4.61
CA ALA A 237 15.11 11.68 5.57
C ALA A 237 15.62 10.27 5.91
N LEU A 238 16.23 9.58 4.96
CA LEU A 238 16.82 8.25 5.18
C LEU A 238 17.99 8.25 6.17
N GLN A 239 18.58 9.42 6.45
CA GLN A 239 19.63 9.58 7.45
C GLN A 239 19.08 9.83 8.85
N GLU A 240 17.78 10.11 8.97
CA GLU A 240 17.12 10.44 10.23
C GLU A 240 16.34 9.23 10.75
N ALA A 241 16.40 9.01 12.07
CA ALA A 241 15.78 7.87 12.71
C ALA A 241 14.24 7.89 12.65
N ASP A 242 13.64 9.08 12.56
CA ASP A 242 12.19 9.28 12.49
C ASP A 242 11.66 9.37 11.05
N GLY A 243 12.54 9.32 10.04
CA GLY A 243 12.17 9.42 8.63
C GLY A 243 11.68 10.81 8.20
N VAL A 244 12.00 11.86 8.97
CA VAL A 244 11.62 13.25 8.69
C VAL A 244 12.85 14.09 8.44
N VAL A 245 12.85 14.91 7.38
CA VAL A 245 13.97 15.85 7.16
C VAL A 245 13.97 16.89 8.29
N PRO A 246 15.13 17.26 8.87
CA PRO A 246 15.18 18.24 9.94
C PRO A 246 14.51 19.56 9.56
N GLY A 247 13.59 20.00 10.42
CA GLY A 247 12.79 21.21 10.24
C GLY A 247 11.77 21.15 9.11
N ALA A 248 11.47 19.99 8.50
CA ALA A 248 10.47 19.87 7.45
C ALA A 248 9.02 19.99 7.94
N THR A 249 8.79 19.91 9.24
CA THR A 249 7.49 20.15 9.90
C THR A 249 7.37 21.55 10.51
N ASP A 250 8.48 22.30 10.59
CA ASP A 250 8.47 23.64 11.15
C ASP A 250 7.80 24.63 10.18
N PRO A 251 6.92 25.51 10.67
CA PRO A 251 6.28 26.52 9.83
C PRO A 251 7.32 27.49 9.26
N LEU A 252 7.12 27.90 8.02
CA LEU A 252 7.94 28.93 7.39
C LEU A 252 7.45 30.31 7.80
N SER A 253 8.37 31.21 8.15
CA SER A 253 8.04 32.59 8.52
C SER A 253 7.60 33.46 7.34
N ASP A 254 8.05 33.12 6.12
CA ASP A 254 7.74 33.84 4.88
C ASP A 254 7.49 32.84 3.72
N PRO A 255 6.33 32.15 3.73
CA PRO A 255 5.96 31.22 2.67
C PRO A 255 5.67 31.96 1.36
N THR A 256 6.43 31.64 0.31
CA THR A 256 6.28 32.10 -1.06
C THR A 256 5.97 30.91 -1.99
N PRO A 257 4.69 30.64 -2.28
CA PRO A 257 4.28 29.59 -3.21
C PRO A 257 5.02 29.66 -4.54
N GLY A 258 5.60 28.55 -4.99
CA GLY A 258 6.38 28.49 -6.23
C GLY A 258 7.88 28.77 -6.06
N ARG A 259 8.36 29.07 -4.84
CA ARG A 259 9.80 29.06 -4.54
C ARG A 259 10.36 27.66 -4.78
N ILE A 260 11.46 27.58 -5.52
CA ILE A 260 12.20 26.35 -5.76
C ILE A 260 13.35 26.29 -4.75
N SER A 261 13.41 25.20 -4.00
CA SER A 261 14.47 24.87 -3.07
C SER A 261 15.42 23.84 -3.65
N LEU A 262 16.61 23.75 -3.06
CA LEU A 262 17.65 22.78 -3.38
C LEU A 262 17.80 21.80 -2.22
N THR A 263 18.08 20.53 -2.51
CA THR A 263 18.37 19.53 -1.47
C THR A 263 19.62 19.88 -0.69
N THR A 264 19.56 19.74 0.63
CA THR A 264 20.71 19.91 1.53
C THR A 264 21.68 18.73 1.48
N VAL A 265 21.19 17.56 1.05
CA VAL A 265 21.96 16.33 0.86
C VAL A 265 21.75 15.87 -0.57
N ALA A 266 22.83 15.78 -1.35
CA ALA A 266 22.81 15.16 -2.67
C ALA A 266 22.73 13.63 -2.53
N ASP A 267 21.91 12.99 -3.36
CA ASP A 267 21.93 11.54 -3.52
C ASP A 267 22.89 11.16 -4.67
N GLU A 268 22.94 9.87 -5.05
CA GLU A 268 23.78 9.39 -6.16
C GLU A 268 23.45 10.08 -7.50
N SER A 269 22.24 10.63 -7.65
CA SER A 269 21.80 11.40 -8.82
C SER A 269 22.09 12.91 -8.72
N GLY A 270 22.71 13.35 -7.63
CA GLY A 270 23.11 14.72 -7.37
C GLY A 270 22.07 15.55 -6.62
N GLU A 271 22.23 16.88 -6.69
CA GLU A 271 21.29 17.81 -6.06
C GLU A 271 19.95 17.85 -6.80
N ARG A 272 18.86 17.98 -6.06
CA ARG A 272 17.51 18.04 -6.60
C ARG A 272 16.85 19.36 -6.30
N PHE A 273 16.26 19.96 -7.33
CA PHE A 273 15.33 21.06 -7.19
C PHE A 273 13.94 20.53 -6.84
N PHE A 274 13.22 21.23 -5.95
CA PHE A 274 11.87 20.88 -5.55
C PHE A 274 11.08 22.11 -5.05
N HIS A 275 9.76 21.99 -5.05
CA HIS A 275 8.86 22.85 -4.29
C HIS A 275 8.63 22.27 -2.89
N ASP A 276 8.73 23.08 -1.85
CA ASP A 276 8.41 22.66 -0.49
C ASP A 276 6.92 22.89 -0.22
N GLU A 277 6.23 21.88 0.29
CA GLU A 277 4.80 21.98 0.58
C GLU A 277 4.44 23.15 1.52
N ARG A 278 5.34 23.51 2.45
CA ARG A 278 5.10 24.55 3.45
C ARG A 278 4.98 25.93 2.84
N GLU A 279 5.61 26.13 1.68
CA GLU A 279 5.47 27.36 0.89
C GLU A 279 4.02 27.58 0.41
N TYR A 280 3.19 26.53 0.40
CA TYR A 280 1.79 26.57 -0.04
C TYR A 280 0.77 26.67 1.09
N GLN A 281 1.19 26.65 2.37
CA GLN A 281 0.26 26.66 3.51
C GLN A 281 -0.81 27.78 3.40
N PRO A 282 -0.47 29.06 3.16
CA PRO A 282 -1.49 30.11 3.04
C PRO A 282 -2.44 29.91 1.85
N LYS A 283 -1.95 29.29 0.77
CA LYS A 283 -2.77 28.96 -0.41
C LYS A 283 -3.73 27.81 -0.13
N CYS A 284 -3.32 26.85 0.70
CA CYS A 284 -4.17 25.75 1.12
C CYS A 284 -5.27 26.23 2.08
N GLU A 285 -4.94 27.13 3.02
CA GLU A 285 -5.92 27.80 3.89
C GLU A 285 -6.94 28.61 3.09
N ASP A 286 -6.48 29.42 2.12
CA ASP A 286 -7.37 30.17 1.23
C ASP A 286 -8.29 29.23 0.43
N ARG A 287 -7.77 28.12 -0.10
CA ARG A 287 -8.62 27.11 -0.79
C ARG A 287 -9.67 26.52 0.13
N ALA A 288 -9.31 26.17 1.36
CA ALA A 288 -10.25 25.61 2.33
C ALA A 288 -11.37 26.61 2.66
N ASN A 289 -11.00 27.88 2.91
CA ASN A 289 -11.96 28.96 3.19
C ASN A 289 -12.92 29.25 2.03
N ASN A 290 -12.49 28.98 0.80
CA ASN A 290 -13.29 29.14 -0.41
C ASN A 290 -13.97 27.85 -0.87
N GLY A 291 -14.00 26.79 -0.05
CA GLY A 291 -14.73 25.55 -0.34
C GLY A 291 -14.10 24.65 -1.41
N TYR A 292 -12.79 24.77 -1.64
CA TYR A 292 -12.03 23.94 -2.59
C TYR A 292 -12.58 23.96 -4.03
N ASN A 293 -13.00 25.12 -4.53
CA ASN A 293 -13.58 25.32 -5.87
C ASN A 293 -12.56 25.12 -7.04
N SER A 294 -11.86 23.98 -7.08
CA SER A 294 -10.73 23.71 -7.97
C SER A 294 -10.85 22.35 -8.69
N GLY A 295 -10.78 22.35 -10.03
CA GLY A 295 -11.40 21.37 -10.93
C GLY A 295 -11.22 19.91 -10.56
N MET A 296 -10.18 19.26 -11.11
CA MET A 296 -9.95 17.84 -10.85
C MET A 296 -9.69 17.53 -9.37
N GLY A 297 -9.15 18.49 -8.62
CA GLY A 297 -8.90 18.34 -7.18
C GLY A 297 -10.19 18.04 -6.42
N GLU A 298 -11.29 18.75 -6.70
CA GLU A 298 -12.57 18.49 -6.03
C GLU A 298 -13.09 17.06 -6.28
N ILE A 299 -12.98 16.55 -7.51
CA ILE A 299 -13.36 15.16 -7.81
C ILE A 299 -12.54 14.18 -6.96
N PHE A 300 -11.23 14.39 -6.86
CA PHE A 300 -10.37 13.57 -6.00
C PHE A 300 -10.74 13.68 -4.52
N ARG A 301 -10.98 14.89 -4.01
CA ARG A 301 -11.43 15.10 -2.63
C ARG A 301 -12.73 14.35 -2.36
N ARG A 302 -13.69 14.40 -3.28
CA ARG A 302 -14.97 13.67 -3.17
C ARG A 302 -14.75 12.17 -3.11
N VAL A 303 -13.93 11.60 -3.99
CA VAL A 303 -13.55 10.17 -3.95
C VAL A 303 -12.92 9.81 -2.61
N CYS A 304 -11.92 10.56 -2.14
CA CYS A 304 -11.22 10.27 -0.89
C CYS A 304 -12.09 10.48 0.36
N SER A 305 -13.09 11.37 0.28
CA SER A 305 -14.03 11.60 1.37
C SER A 305 -15.08 10.50 1.51
N VAL A 306 -15.18 9.58 0.54
CA VAL A 306 -16.10 8.44 0.63
C VAL A 306 -15.71 7.53 1.81
N SER A 307 -14.44 7.16 1.89
CA SER A 307 -13.87 6.36 2.98
C SER A 307 -12.47 6.91 3.32
N PRO A 308 -12.35 7.95 4.16
CA PRO A 308 -11.06 8.50 4.54
C PRO A 308 -10.30 7.54 5.46
N ILE A 309 -8.97 7.57 5.38
CA ILE A 309 -8.10 6.83 6.32
C ILE A 309 -8.29 7.43 7.72
N GLN A 310 -8.64 6.58 8.68
CA GLN A 310 -8.93 6.99 10.05
C GLN A 310 -7.65 7.30 10.84
N ALA A 311 -7.76 8.14 11.87
CA ALA A 311 -6.61 8.59 12.64
C ALA A 311 -5.95 7.47 13.46
N GLU A 312 -6.74 6.46 13.82
CA GLU A 312 -6.32 5.26 14.55
C GLU A 312 -5.29 4.45 13.76
N GLU A 313 -5.42 4.43 12.42
CA GLU A 313 -4.53 3.70 11.50
C GLU A 313 -3.14 4.34 11.39
N LEU A 314 -3.04 5.61 11.84
CA LEU A 314 -1.79 6.37 11.91
C LEU A 314 -1.08 6.18 13.25
N GLN A 315 -1.64 5.41 14.17
CA GLN A 315 -0.98 5.09 15.43
C GLN A 315 -0.11 3.84 15.26
N PRO A 316 0.98 3.72 16.03
CA PRO A 316 1.69 2.45 16.14
C PRO A 316 0.72 1.36 16.59
N SER A 317 0.75 0.21 15.91
CA SER A 317 0.04 -0.96 16.42
C SER A 317 0.51 -1.24 17.85
N PRO A 318 -0.42 -1.42 18.82
CA PRO A 318 -0.02 -1.79 20.16
C PRO A 318 0.80 -3.07 20.05
N ALA A 319 2.02 -3.05 20.60
CA ALA A 319 2.87 -4.23 20.65
C ALA A 319 2.03 -5.34 21.28
N VAL A 320 1.77 -6.40 20.52
CA VAL A 320 1.19 -7.61 21.08
C VAL A 320 2.27 -8.16 22.00
N ASP A 321 2.10 -7.95 23.31
CA ASP A 321 2.95 -8.56 24.32
C ASP A 321 2.96 -10.08 24.06
N ALA A 322 4.04 -10.56 23.47
CA ALA A 322 4.26 -11.99 23.30
C ALA A 322 4.29 -12.60 24.71
N PRO A 323 3.55 -13.69 24.97
CA PRO A 323 3.56 -14.31 26.29
C PRO A 323 4.98 -14.78 26.59
N HIS A 324 5.54 -14.26 27.68
CA HIS A 324 6.78 -14.72 28.30
C HIS A 324 6.61 -16.20 28.71
N GLU A 325 6.97 -17.15 27.84
CA GLU A 325 7.15 -18.54 28.25
C GLU A 325 8.38 -18.63 29.16
N THR A 326 8.13 -18.57 30.46
CA THR A 326 9.14 -18.89 31.48
C THR A 326 9.03 -20.39 31.75
N LEU A 327 9.70 -21.21 30.94
CA LEU A 327 9.81 -22.65 31.20
C LEU A 327 11.26 -23.12 31.06
N SER A 328 12.08 -22.84 32.07
CA SER A 328 13.41 -23.45 32.21
C SER A 328 13.90 -23.42 33.67
N GLN A 329 13.12 -23.97 34.61
CA GLN A 329 13.66 -24.44 35.90
C GLN A 329 12.90 -25.67 36.38
N GLN A 330 13.05 -26.77 35.67
CA GLN A 330 12.94 -28.12 36.22
C GLN A 330 13.62 -29.07 35.24
N ILE A 331 14.35 -30.04 35.78
CA ILE A 331 15.24 -30.99 35.09
C ILE A 331 16.67 -30.47 34.95
N ILE A 332 17.45 -30.56 36.05
CA ILE A 332 18.73 -31.27 36.15
C ILE A 332 19.13 -31.18 37.63
N GLY A 333 19.26 -32.33 38.30
CA GLY A 333 19.71 -32.33 39.70
C GLY A 333 19.50 -33.61 40.48
N ASP A 334 19.04 -34.70 39.87
CA ASP A 334 19.00 -36.01 40.52
C ASP A 334 20.09 -36.93 39.90
N ARG A 335 21.34 -36.70 40.33
CA ARG A 335 22.43 -37.70 40.30
C ARG A 335 23.66 -37.20 41.06
N MET A 336 23.64 -37.39 42.39
CA MET A 336 24.86 -37.57 43.16
C MET A 336 25.46 -38.96 42.84
N SER A 337 26.75 -39.02 42.49
CA SER A 337 27.77 -39.83 43.21
C SER A 337 28.99 -40.19 42.34
N ARG A 338 30.15 -40.16 43.02
CA ARG A 338 31.50 -40.73 42.71
C ARG A 338 32.42 -39.91 41.78
N SER A 339 33.42 -39.20 42.34
CA SER A 339 34.79 -39.63 42.78
C SER A 339 35.81 -39.30 41.66
N GLU A 340 37.02 -38.75 41.81
CA GLU A 340 37.94 -38.40 42.90
C GLU A 340 39.00 -37.42 42.32
N GLU A 341 39.60 -36.62 43.21
CA GLU A 341 40.94 -35.96 43.27
C GLU A 341 41.77 -35.58 42.01
N VAL A 342 42.38 -34.37 42.03
CA VAL A 342 43.83 -34.13 42.36
C VAL A 342 44.20 -32.63 42.24
N ALA A 343 44.78 -32.09 43.34
CA ALA A 343 45.83 -31.05 43.57
C ALA A 343 45.96 -29.80 42.66
N ASP A 344 45.80 -28.57 43.18
CA ASP A 344 46.81 -27.67 43.84
C ASP A 344 47.81 -27.00 42.88
N ASP A 345 47.80 -25.66 42.75
CA ASP A 345 48.71 -24.75 43.48
C ASP A 345 48.68 -23.31 42.88
N ASN A 346 48.66 -22.31 43.78
CA ASN A 346 49.22 -20.93 43.77
C ASN A 346 49.48 -20.16 42.46
N SER A 347 49.39 -18.82 42.35
CA SER A 347 49.40 -17.71 43.31
C SER A 347 49.39 -16.38 42.51
N ASN A 348 48.85 -15.32 43.10
CA ASN A 348 49.30 -13.91 43.06
C ASN A 348 49.85 -13.28 41.74
N ASP A 349 49.27 -12.17 41.27
CA ASP A 349 49.75 -10.82 41.64
C ASP A 349 49.18 -9.68 40.73
N THR A 350 48.53 -8.73 41.41
CA THR A 350 48.59 -7.26 41.28
C THR A 350 48.29 -6.50 39.96
N CYS A 351 47.50 -5.43 40.16
CA CYS A 351 47.19 -4.34 39.22
C CYS A 351 48.14 -3.12 39.35
N ASN A 352 48.29 -2.40 38.20
CA ASN A 352 48.39 -0.91 38.02
C ASN A 352 49.66 -0.14 38.47
N PRO A 353 49.86 1.18 38.15
CA PRO A 353 49.28 2.11 37.14
C PRO A 353 50.31 3.07 36.42
N GLY A 354 49.83 3.99 35.57
CA GLY A 354 50.48 5.30 35.27
C GLY A 354 50.44 5.73 33.78
N ALA A 355 49.58 6.67 33.35
CA ALA A 355 49.67 8.15 33.42
C ALA A 355 50.53 8.80 32.29
N GLY A 356 49.93 9.71 31.50
CA GLY A 356 50.66 10.69 30.67
C GLY A 356 49.97 11.15 29.37
N GLN A 357 49.27 12.29 29.43
CA GLN A 357 48.98 13.20 28.29
C GLN A 357 50.25 14.02 27.93
N PRO A 358 50.42 14.68 26.74
CA PRO A 358 49.52 15.74 26.22
C PRO A 358 49.39 15.98 24.68
N VAL A 359 48.36 16.78 24.37
CA VAL A 359 48.04 17.75 23.29
C VAL A 359 49.07 18.06 22.18
N VAL A 360 48.64 18.10 20.90
CA VAL A 360 49.11 19.02 19.83
C VAL A 360 47.97 19.35 18.83
N GLU A 361 47.91 20.61 18.43
CA GLU A 361 47.05 21.31 17.46
C GLU A 361 47.10 20.76 16.02
N CYS A 362 46.01 20.96 15.26
CA CYS A 362 46.04 21.05 13.79
C CYS A 362 45.28 22.30 13.35
N SER A 363 45.98 23.16 12.60
CA SER A 363 45.44 24.28 11.83
C SER A 363 45.57 24.00 10.33
N ASP A 364 44.72 24.71 9.59
CA ASP A 364 44.53 24.87 8.14
C ASP A 364 43.76 23.77 7.37
#